data_AF-A0AAT9PD26-F1
#
_entry.id   AF-A0AAT9PD26-F1
#
_cell.length_a   1.000
_cell.length_b   1.000
_cell.length_c   1.000
_cell.angle_alpha   90.00
_cell.angle_beta   90.00
_cell.angle_gamma   90.00
#
_symmetry.space_group_name_H-M   'P 1'
#
loop_
_entity.id
_entity.type
_entity.pdbx_description
1 polymer ?
#
loop_
_entity_poly.entity_id
_entity_poly.type
_entity_poly.pdbx_seq_one_letter_code
_entity_poly.pdbx_strand_id
1 'polypeptide(L)'
;MPQSSVTITVQKASGAEANNESKQEAKQAPVIADDEQLGVADAVIKPPASKAELLALYQVDALPINNAIQPKELEKVAQLRVELYQQQLKRTEFFYTVKPELRPTYMVQALKPQFIEYQQFQMARALDQRGLIDLDKTDMMWQQLHIVDDLIADIVYSMPAQNPVGWQLTSVNKNHLKLPTVGRLRDNDSVADQGSLNSYVLSHFGVMSYTYDRAYFIGHVLGYLFCCYYLAHLSIAYGVTPLPSDTVADYDYASLDTAKLVRLLHSIDVHCKRRIYQLAVLCARLSCYQLDKYIEKMLIAEVNEFDKKQQIDHLDLLLSRGIMPEMPDRVILQDFPGSFGKKD
;
A
#
# COMPACT_ATOMS: atom_id res chain seq x y z
N MET A 1 40.57 -66.54 -0.07
CA MET A 1 39.30 -67.28 -0.12
C MET A 1 38.14 -66.30 0.17
N PRO A 2 36.89 -66.62 -0.21
CA PRO A 2 36.12 -65.70 -1.07
C PRO A 2 35.08 -64.79 -0.38
N GLN A 3 34.39 -64.05 -1.25
CA GLN A 3 33.22 -63.17 -1.08
C GLN A 3 32.12 -63.70 -0.14
N SER A 4 31.32 -62.77 0.41
CA SER A 4 29.85 -62.87 0.31
C SER A 4 29.14 -61.54 0.59
N SER A 5 28.40 -61.07 -0.41
CA SER A 5 27.32 -60.09 -0.28
C SER A 5 26.03 -60.79 0.15
N VAL A 6 25.17 -60.15 0.95
CA VAL A 6 23.80 -60.64 1.22
C VAL A 6 22.77 -59.68 0.66
N THR A 7 22.12 -60.12 -0.42
CA THR A 7 20.91 -59.52 -0.99
C THR A 7 19.69 -59.97 -0.18
N ILE A 8 18.73 -59.08 0.07
CA ILE A 8 17.38 -59.49 0.49
C ILE A 8 16.39 -59.06 -0.60
N THR A 9 15.80 -60.07 -1.24
CA THR A 9 14.65 -59.93 -2.13
C THR A 9 13.54 -60.77 -1.51
N VAL A 10 12.32 -60.21 -1.38
CA VAL A 10 11.12 -60.99 -1.07
C VAL A 10 10.05 -60.63 -2.11
N GLN A 11 9.27 -61.65 -2.48
CA GLN A 11 8.64 -61.75 -3.79
C GLN A 11 7.26 -61.09 -3.88
N LYS A 12 6.94 -60.75 -5.12
CA LYS A 12 5.59 -60.45 -5.62
C LYS A 12 4.71 -61.71 -5.54
N ALA A 13 3.49 -61.58 -5.01
CA ALA A 13 2.41 -62.55 -5.22
C ALA A 13 1.32 -61.91 -6.09
N SER A 14 0.77 -62.67 -7.04
CA SER A 14 -0.19 -62.18 -8.03
C SER A 14 -1.33 -63.17 -8.26
N GLY A 15 -2.55 -62.63 -8.32
CA GLY A 15 -3.67 -63.12 -9.15
C GLY A 15 -4.33 -61.85 -9.72
N ALA A 16 -4.60 -61.67 -11.02
CA ALA A 16 -5.21 -62.59 -12.00
C ALA A 16 -6.66 -62.91 -11.60
N GLU A 17 -7.69 -62.73 -12.44
CA GLU A 17 -7.78 -62.62 -13.91
C GLU A 17 -8.80 -61.50 -14.32
N ALA A 18 -8.59 -60.73 -15.40
CA ALA A 18 -9.23 -60.86 -16.74
C ALA A 18 -10.79 -60.80 -16.74
N ASN A 19 -11.56 -60.18 -17.66
CA ASN A 19 -11.34 -59.36 -18.88
C ASN A 19 -12.72 -58.66 -19.19
N ASN A 20 -12.97 -57.77 -20.16
CA ASN A 20 -12.19 -57.30 -21.32
C ASN A 20 -12.64 -55.88 -21.81
N GLU A 21 -11.90 -55.30 -22.77
CA GLU A 21 -12.30 -54.51 -23.96
C GLU A 21 -13.54 -53.54 -23.97
N SER A 22 -13.52 -52.36 -24.60
CA SER A 22 -12.50 -51.70 -25.45
C SER A 22 -12.79 -50.21 -25.77
N LYS A 23 -11.78 -49.58 -26.39
CA LYS A 23 -11.75 -48.34 -27.21
C LYS A 23 -11.46 -46.97 -26.57
N GLN A 24 -10.43 -46.37 -27.18
CA GLN A 24 -9.84 -45.05 -27.01
C GLN A 24 -10.82 -43.90 -27.27
N GLU A 25 -10.62 -42.78 -26.58
CA GLU A 25 -10.41 -41.49 -27.26
C GLU A 25 -9.50 -40.60 -26.40
N ALA A 26 -8.70 -39.74 -27.05
CA ALA A 26 -7.68 -38.93 -26.39
C ALA A 26 -7.86 -37.45 -26.73
N LYS A 27 -7.71 -36.56 -25.73
CA LYS A 27 -7.21 -35.18 -25.93
C LYS A 27 -6.88 -34.47 -24.62
N GLN A 28 -5.58 -34.16 -24.47
CA GLN A 28 -5.02 -32.88 -24.03
C GLN A 28 -5.67 -32.19 -22.81
N ALA A 29 -5.01 -32.32 -21.65
CA ALA A 29 -4.99 -31.23 -20.69
C ALA A 29 -4.24 -30.03 -21.29
N PRO A 30 -4.70 -28.78 -21.11
CA PRO A 30 -3.98 -27.62 -21.59
C PRO A 30 -2.68 -27.43 -20.80
N VAL A 31 -1.60 -27.22 -21.54
CA VAL A 31 -0.29 -26.84 -21.01
C VAL A 31 -0.43 -25.50 -20.30
N ILE A 32 -0.03 -25.45 -19.02
CA ILE A 32 0.22 -24.19 -18.33
C ILE A 32 1.53 -23.66 -18.91
N ALA A 33 1.43 -22.65 -19.78
CA ALA A 33 2.58 -22.07 -20.44
C ALA A 33 3.42 -21.25 -19.45
N ASP A 34 4.66 -21.69 -19.29
CA ASP A 34 5.91 -20.92 -19.22
C ASP A 34 5.88 -19.48 -18.68
N ASP A 35 6.65 -19.28 -17.61
CA ASP A 35 7.44 -18.07 -17.30
C ASP A 35 6.83 -16.70 -17.65
N GLU A 36 5.84 -16.25 -16.88
CA GLU A 36 5.76 -14.82 -16.57
C GLU A 36 6.94 -14.45 -15.68
N GLN A 37 8.05 -14.09 -16.33
CA GLN A 37 9.20 -13.48 -15.68
C GLN A 37 8.73 -12.20 -14.98
N LEU A 38 8.78 -12.19 -13.65
CA LEU A 38 8.81 -11.00 -12.79
C LEU A 38 10.11 -10.19 -13.01
N GLY A 39 10.59 -10.09 -14.24
CA GLY A 39 11.64 -9.19 -14.62
C GLY A 39 11.06 -7.79 -14.67
N VAL A 40 11.35 -6.99 -13.66
CA VAL A 40 11.38 -5.54 -13.87
C VAL A 40 12.44 -5.35 -14.96
N ALA A 41 12.00 -5.07 -16.19
CA ALA A 41 12.91 -4.99 -17.32
C ALA A 41 14.06 -4.04 -16.98
N ASP A 42 15.27 -4.41 -17.41
CA ASP A 42 16.51 -3.67 -17.16
C ASP A 42 16.55 -2.39 -18.03
N ALA A 43 15.53 -1.56 -17.83
CA ALA A 43 15.29 -0.32 -18.50
C ALA A 43 16.30 0.67 -17.93
N VAL A 44 17.41 0.83 -18.65
CA VAL A 44 18.35 1.92 -18.47
C VAL A 44 17.56 3.22 -18.50
N ILE A 45 17.19 3.74 -17.32
CA ILE A 45 16.36 4.94 -17.21
C ILE A 45 17.17 6.10 -17.77
N LYS A 46 16.80 6.52 -18.98
CA LYS A 46 17.45 7.65 -19.65
C LYS A 46 17.05 8.95 -18.94
N PRO A 47 17.94 9.94 -18.88
CA PRO A 47 17.57 11.25 -18.36
C PRO A 47 16.41 11.82 -19.21
N PRO A 48 15.32 12.30 -18.59
CA PRO A 48 14.13 12.73 -19.34
C PRO A 48 14.43 14.01 -20.12
N ALA A 49 14.06 14.02 -21.41
CA ALA A 49 14.22 15.14 -22.32
C ALA A 49 13.03 16.10 -22.31
N SER A 50 11.88 15.66 -21.78
CA SER A 50 10.64 16.45 -21.72
C SER A 50 9.94 16.37 -20.36
N LYS A 51 9.08 17.37 -20.09
CA LYS A 51 8.19 17.40 -18.92
C LYS A 51 7.25 16.18 -18.85
N ALA A 52 6.82 15.67 -20.01
CA ALA A 52 5.94 14.50 -20.09
C ALA A 52 6.68 13.21 -19.72
N GLU A 53 7.92 13.04 -20.17
CA GLU A 53 8.79 11.92 -19.76
C GLU A 53 9.06 11.94 -18.25
N LEU A 54 9.36 13.11 -17.68
CA LEU A 54 9.57 13.24 -16.23
C LEU A 54 8.31 12.90 -15.42
N LEU A 55 7.12 13.23 -15.92
CA LEU A 55 5.84 12.80 -15.31
C LEU A 55 5.62 11.28 -15.42
N ALA A 56 5.90 10.69 -16.59
CA ALA A 56 5.74 9.26 -16.83
C ALA A 56 6.62 8.39 -15.91
N LEU A 57 7.81 8.88 -15.53
CA LEU A 57 8.69 8.19 -14.56
C LEU A 57 8.05 7.96 -13.17
N TYR A 58 7.02 8.73 -12.81
CA TYR A 58 6.31 8.63 -11.52
C TYR A 58 4.92 7.99 -11.65
N GLN A 59 4.51 7.61 -12.87
CA GLN A 59 3.30 6.85 -13.15
C GLN A 59 3.69 5.37 -13.27
N VAL A 60 3.65 4.66 -12.13
CA VAL A 60 4.02 3.24 -12.06
C VAL A 60 2.77 2.38 -11.96
N ASP A 61 2.78 1.24 -12.64
CA ASP A 61 1.70 0.26 -12.55
C ASP A 61 1.63 -0.42 -11.17
N ALA A 62 0.45 -0.95 -10.86
CA ALA A 62 0.22 -1.71 -9.63
C ALA A 62 1.13 -2.94 -9.56
N LEU A 63 1.85 -3.09 -8.46
CA LEU A 63 2.71 -4.26 -8.26
C LEU A 63 1.85 -5.52 -8.03
N PRO A 64 2.20 -6.66 -8.64
CA PRO A 64 1.44 -7.90 -8.47
C PRO A 64 1.47 -8.38 -7.02
N ILE A 65 0.32 -8.85 -6.54
CA ILE A 65 0.13 -9.27 -5.16
C ILE A 65 0.70 -10.68 -4.98
N ASN A 66 1.83 -10.81 -4.27
CA ASN A 66 2.32 -12.13 -3.85
C ASN A 66 2.03 -12.39 -2.37
N ASN A 67 0.83 -12.92 -2.11
CA ASN A 67 0.40 -13.33 -0.76
C ASN A 67 0.93 -14.73 -0.34
N ALA A 68 1.64 -15.44 -1.22
CA ALA A 68 2.01 -16.85 -1.07
C ALA A 68 3.54 -17.06 -1.01
N ILE A 69 4.24 -16.23 -0.22
CA ILE A 69 5.70 -16.20 -0.15
C ILE A 69 6.28 -17.56 0.26
N GLN A 70 6.91 -18.26 -0.69
CA GLN A 70 7.76 -19.41 -0.37
C GLN A 70 9.13 -18.92 0.15
N PRO A 71 9.83 -19.66 1.02
CA PRO A 71 11.12 -19.21 1.55
C PRO A 71 12.19 -18.98 0.48
N LYS A 72 12.11 -19.69 -0.67
CA LYS A 72 13.00 -19.49 -1.83
C LYS A 72 12.63 -18.27 -2.69
N GLU A 73 11.48 -17.66 -2.47
CA GLU A 73 11.05 -16.44 -3.16
C GLU A 73 11.50 -15.18 -2.40
N LEU A 74 11.80 -15.28 -1.09
CA LEU A 74 12.26 -14.14 -0.27
C LEU A 74 13.52 -13.47 -0.85
N GLU A 75 14.50 -14.24 -1.29
CA GLU A 75 15.75 -13.72 -1.89
C GLU A 75 15.47 -13.01 -3.23
N LYS A 76 14.65 -13.63 -4.09
CA LYS A 76 14.22 -13.02 -5.37
C LYS A 76 13.42 -11.74 -5.16
N VAL A 77 12.53 -11.73 -4.16
CA VAL A 77 11.77 -10.54 -3.77
C VAL A 77 12.72 -9.47 -3.23
N ALA A 78 13.73 -9.81 -2.44
CA ALA A 78 14.72 -8.85 -1.96
C ALA A 78 15.50 -8.20 -3.13
N GLN A 79 15.97 -9.01 -4.10
CA GLN A 79 16.66 -8.52 -5.30
C GLN A 79 15.79 -7.55 -6.11
N LEU A 80 14.55 -7.94 -6.45
CA LEU A 80 13.58 -7.08 -7.14
C LEU A 80 13.28 -5.79 -6.36
N ARG A 81 13.33 -5.82 -5.02
CA ARG A 81 13.15 -4.61 -4.18
C ARG A 81 14.37 -3.70 -4.18
N VAL A 82 15.59 -4.24 -4.26
CA VAL A 82 16.82 -3.46 -4.47
C VAL A 82 16.79 -2.81 -5.86
N GLU A 83 16.36 -3.51 -6.90
CA GLU A 83 16.17 -2.95 -8.25
C GLU A 83 15.16 -1.78 -8.25
N LEU A 84 13.95 -2.00 -7.72
CA LEU A 84 12.94 -0.95 -7.58
C LEU A 84 13.46 0.26 -6.78
N TYR A 85 14.25 0.03 -5.73
CA TYR A 85 14.89 1.08 -4.95
C TYR A 85 15.91 1.88 -5.77
N GLN A 86 16.79 1.22 -6.51
CA GLN A 86 17.76 1.90 -7.39
C GLN A 86 17.05 2.70 -8.48
N GLN A 87 15.95 2.17 -9.04
CA GLN A 87 15.10 2.90 -9.97
C GLN A 87 14.43 4.11 -9.31
N GLN A 88 13.96 3.99 -8.06
CA GLN A 88 13.39 5.09 -7.28
C GLN A 88 14.41 6.20 -7.04
N LEU A 89 15.63 5.86 -6.63
CA LEU A 89 16.73 6.82 -6.46
C LEU A 89 17.07 7.55 -7.76
N LYS A 90 17.19 6.83 -8.88
CA LYS A 90 17.44 7.46 -10.20
C LYS A 90 16.30 8.41 -10.60
N ARG A 91 15.05 8.02 -10.35
CA ARG A 91 13.87 8.87 -10.62
C ARG A 91 13.90 10.18 -9.83
N THR A 92 14.20 10.13 -8.53
CA THR A 92 14.30 11.34 -7.70
C THR A 92 15.56 12.16 -8.02
N GLU A 93 16.70 11.52 -8.31
CA GLU A 93 17.90 12.20 -8.79
C GLU A 93 17.62 12.99 -10.07
N PHE A 94 16.93 12.41 -11.06
CA PHE A 94 16.52 13.13 -12.27
C PHE A 94 15.60 14.31 -11.95
N PHE A 95 14.63 14.17 -11.05
CA PHE A 95 13.76 15.28 -10.66
C PHE A 95 14.52 16.50 -10.10
N TYR A 96 15.62 16.29 -9.37
CA TYR A 96 16.43 17.38 -8.81
C TYR A 96 17.56 17.89 -9.73
N THR A 97 18.05 17.07 -10.66
CA THR A 97 19.16 17.42 -11.58
C THR A 97 18.71 17.99 -12.93
N VAL A 98 17.48 17.68 -13.37
CA VAL A 98 16.91 18.15 -14.65
C VAL A 98 16.68 19.66 -14.67
N LYS A 99 16.84 20.28 -15.85
CA LYS A 99 16.66 21.72 -16.07
C LYS A 99 15.35 22.25 -15.46
N PRO A 100 15.34 23.42 -14.79
CA PRO A 100 14.12 24.00 -14.22
C PRO A 100 12.93 24.11 -15.17
N GLU A 101 13.19 24.40 -16.45
CA GLU A 101 12.20 24.50 -17.54
C GLU A 101 11.41 23.19 -17.79
N LEU A 102 12.01 22.04 -17.50
CA LEU A 102 11.43 20.72 -17.72
C LEU A 102 10.68 20.18 -16.50
N ARG A 103 10.91 20.76 -15.32
CA ARG A 103 10.25 20.34 -14.08
C ARG A 103 8.80 20.83 -14.05
N PRO A 104 7.81 19.96 -13.80
CA PRO A 104 6.44 20.42 -13.52
C PRO A 104 6.41 21.39 -12.34
N THR A 105 5.64 22.48 -12.48
CA THR A 105 5.44 23.47 -11.40
C THR A 105 4.91 22.79 -10.13
N TYR A 106 3.97 21.85 -10.29
CA TYR A 106 3.39 21.04 -9.22
C TYR A 106 3.31 19.60 -9.71
N MET A 107 4.26 18.77 -9.28
CA MET A 107 4.39 17.36 -9.64
C MET A 107 3.32 16.52 -8.94
N VAL A 108 3.23 16.64 -7.61
CA VAL A 108 2.26 15.90 -6.77
C VAL A 108 0.81 16.19 -7.19
N GLN A 109 0.51 17.41 -7.63
CA GLN A 109 -0.81 17.81 -8.10
C GLN A 109 -1.19 17.11 -9.42
N ALA A 110 -0.22 16.85 -10.31
CA ALA A 110 -0.44 16.13 -11.56
C ALA A 110 -0.60 14.62 -11.33
N LEU A 111 0.11 14.06 -10.35
CA LEU A 111 0.02 12.66 -9.94
C LEU A 111 -1.24 12.33 -9.11
N LYS A 112 -1.95 13.34 -8.61
CA LYS A 112 -3.14 13.21 -7.73
C LYS A 112 -4.12 12.07 -8.07
N PRO A 113 -4.50 11.79 -9.33
CA PRO A 113 -5.41 10.68 -9.67
C PRO A 113 -4.87 9.28 -9.33
N GLN A 114 -3.55 9.10 -9.26
CA GLN A 114 -2.91 7.81 -9.00
C GLN A 114 -2.95 7.41 -7.51
N PHE A 115 -3.15 8.37 -6.61
CA PHE A 115 -3.09 8.11 -5.17
C PHE A 115 -4.36 7.40 -4.69
N ILE A 116 -4.17 6.24 -4.05
CA ILE A 116 -5.24 5.46 -3.43
C ILE A 116 -6.05 6.29 -2.41
N GLU A 117 -5.39 7.20 -1.69
CA GLU A 117 -6.05 8.16 -0.79
C GLU A 117 -7.07 9.05 -1.53
N TYR A 118 -6.76 9.50 -2.74
CA TYR A 118 -7.64 10.37 -3.51
C TYR A 118 -8.83 9.60 -4.11
N GLN A 119 -8.60 8.37 -4.55
CA GLN A 119 -9.66 7.47 -5.02
C GLN A 119 -10.65 7.17 -3.90
N GLN A 120 -10.15 6.87 -2.70
CA GLN A 120 -11.01 6.67 -1.51
C GLN A 120 -11.72 7.96 -1.07
N PHE A 121 -11.10 9.14 -1.22
CA PHE A 121 -11.77 10.41 -0.96
C PHE A 121 -12.95 10.66 -1.92
N GLN A 122 -12.79 10.36 -3.22
CA GLN A 122 -13.87 10.45 -4.19
C GLN A 122 -15.02 9.49 -3.86
N MET A 123 -14.70 8.26 -3.42
CA MET A 123 -15.71 7.31 -2.93
C MET A 123 -16.45 7.86 -1.69
N ALA A 124 -15.73 8.38 -0.70
CA ALA A 124 -16.34 8.96 0.50
C ALA A 124 -17.26 10.16 0.16
N ARG A 125 -16.85 11.01 -0.80
CA ARG A 125 -17.65 12.13 -1.30
C ARG A 125 -18.91 11.67 -2.06
N ALA A 126 -18.85 10.56 -2.78
CA ALA A 126 -20.02 9.98 -3.47
C ALA A 126 -21.02 9.31 -2.50
N LEU A 127 -20.53 8.81 -1.36
CA LEU A 127 -21.36 8.25 -0.28
C LEU A 127 -22.04 9.35 0.55
N ASP A 128 -21.38 10.48 0.78
CA ASP A 128 -21.94 11.59 1.58
C ASP A 128 -22.93 12.48 0.80
N GLN A 129 -23.99 11.86 0.27
CA GLN A 129 -25.04 12.55 -0.49
C GLN A 129 -25.86 13.53 0.37
N ARG A 130 -25.84 13.36 1.70
CA ARG A 130 -26.62 14.11 2.68
C ARG A 130 -25.81 15.23 3.37
N GLY A 131 -24.51 15.32 3.13
CA GLY A 131 -23.63 16.30 3.79
C GLY A 131 -23.50 16.07 5.30
N LEU A 132 -23.51 14.80 5.73
CA LEU A 132 -23.34 14.40 7.13
C LEU A 132 -21.92 14.64 7.64
N ILE A 133 -20.94 14.78 6.74
CA ILE A 133 -19.53 15.01 7.07
C ILE A 133 -19.00 16.25 6.36
N ASP A 134 -18.32 17.10 7.14
CA ASP A 134 -17.53 18.21 6.63
C ASP A 134 -16.28 17.68 5.89
N LEU A 135 -16.46 17.38 4.61
CA LEU A 135 -15.42 17.00 3.68
C LEU A 135 -14.74 18.21 3.00
N ASP A 136 -15.29 19.43 3.15
CA ASP A 136 -14.80 20.65 2.50
C ASP A 136 -13.34 20.94 2.83
N LYS A 137 -12.94 20.73 4.09
CA LYS A 137 -11.54 20.88 4.53
C LYS A 137 -10.61 19.89 3.81
N THR A 138 -11.07 18.67 3.57
CA THR A 138 -10.32 17.63 2.87
C THR A 138 -10.25 17.94 1.36
N ASP A 139 -11.34 18.44 0.77
CA ASP A 139 -11.34 18.89 -0.63
C ASP A 139 -10.38 20.07 -0.85
N MET A 140 -10.39 21.07 0.04
CA MET A 140 -9.44 22.18 0.01
C MET A 140 -7.99 21.70 0.08
N MET A 141 -7.68 20.74 0.96
CA MET A 141 -6.35 20.13 1.02
C MET A 141 -5.97 19.40 -0.28
N TRP A 142 -6.93 18.72 -0.93
CA TRP A 142 -6.73 18.11 -2.25
C TRP A 142 -6.63 19.11 -3.41
N GLN A 143 -7.17 20.33 -3.27
CA GLN A 143 -6.98 21.43 -4.22
C GLN A 143 -5.61 22.09 -4.05
N GLN A 144 -5.09 22.11 -2.81
CA GLN A 144 -3.81 22.72 -2.43
C GLN A 144 -2.66 21.69 -2.28
N LEU A 145 -2.74 20.55 -2.98
CA LEU A 145 -1.77 19.46 -2.81
C LEU A 145 -0.34 19.87 -3.18
N HIS A 146 -0.16 20.89 -4.02
CA HIS A 146 1.13 21.50 -4.34
C HIS A 146 1.99 21.88 -3.12
N ILE A 147 1.37 22.20 -1.97
CA ILE A 147 2.08 22.49 -0.72
C ILE A 147 2.98 21.30 -0.29
N VAL A 148 2.65 20.07 -0.70
CA VAL A 148 3.49 18.89 -0.48
C VAL A 148 4.83 19.01 -1.24
N ASP A 149 4.83 19.45 -2.50
CA ASP A 149 6.07 19.64 -3.27
C ASP A 149 6.93 20.77 -2.67
N ASP A 150 6.30 21.88 -2.25
CA ASP A 150 6.99 22.99 -1.59
C ASP A 150 7.66 22.56 -0.27
N LEU A 151 6.93 21.78 0.55
CA LEU A 151 7.48 21.21 1.80
C LEU A 151 8.60 20.20 1.53
N ILE A 152 8.46 19.33 0.53
CA ILE A 152 9.52 18.39 0.14
C ILE A 152 10.76 19.17 -0.31
N ALA A 153 10.62 20.20 -1.14
CA ALA A 153 11.74 21.00 -1.62
C ALA A 153 12.51 21.70 -0.48
N ASP A 154 11.81 22.29 0.49
CA ASP A 154 12.41 22.92 1.68
C ASP A 154 13.12 21.89 2.59
N ILE A 155 12.52 20.70 2.76
CA ILE A 155 13.13 19.60 3.51
C ILE A 155 14.38 19.05 2.81
N VAL A 156 14.32 18.80 1.51
CA VAL A 156 15.45 18.27 0.71
C VAL A 156 16.59 19.29 0.63
N TYR A 157 16.30 20.58 0.50
CA TYR A 157 17.31 21.64 0.53
C TYR A 157 18.03 21.74 1.89
N SER A 158 17.34 21.46 2.98
CA SER A 158 17.89 21.45 4.36
C SER A 158 18.31 20.06 4.86
N MET A 159 18.32 19.04 3.99
CA MET A 159 18.62 17.65 4.33
C MET A 159 20.13 17.48 4.62
N PRO A 160 20.52 16.96 5.80
CA PRO A 160 21.93 16.74 6.09
C PRO A 160 22.45 15.54 5.29
N ALA A 161 23.69 15.62 4.76
CA ALA A 161 24.31 14.47 4.11
C ALA A 161 24.46 13.30 5.10
N GLN A 162 23.84 12.16 4.79
CA GLN A 162 23.75 11.02 5.69
C GLN A 162 23.76 9.70 4.91
N ASN A 163 24.49 8.70 5.40
CA ASN A 163 24.36 7.33 4.91
C ASN A 163 22.95 6.79 5.22
N PRO A 164 22.37 5.94 4.35
CA PRO A 164 21.09 5.30 4.62
C PRO A 164 21.15 4.50 5.93
N VAL A 165 20.09 4.56 6.72
CA VAL A 165 19.92 3.85 7.99
C VAL A 165 18.82 2.82 7.83
N GLY A 166 18.97 1.65 8.45
CA GLY A 166 17.94 0.61 8.48
C GLY A 166 17.09 0.68 9.75
N TRP A 167 15.77 0.64 9.62
CA TRP A 167 14.83 0.49 10.73
C TRP A 167 13.63 -0.38 10.36
N GLN A 168 13.09 -1.10 11.33
CA GLN A 168 11.81 -1.80 11.26
C GLN A 168 10.73 -0.95 11.93
N LEU A 169 9.57 -0.81 11.28
CA LEU A 169 8.40 -0.14 11.83
C LEU A 169 7.25 -1.14 11.99
N THR A 170 6.77 -1.35 13.21
CA THR A 170 5.62 -2.20 13.48
C THR A 170 4.40 -1.35 13.87
N SER A 171 3.25 -1.61 13.25
CA SER A 171 1.95 -1.00 13.59
C SER A 171 0.90 -2.10 13.82
N VAL A 172 -0.24 -1.74 14.41
CA VAL A 172 -1.31 -2.70 14.77
C VAL A 172 -1.97 -3.31 13.53
N ASN A 173 -1.41 -4.42 13.02
CA ASN A 173 -1.98 -5.36 12.05
C ASN A 173 -2.59 -4.78 10.74
N LYS A 174 -2.35 -3.51 10.42
CA LYS A 174 -2.80 -2.84 9.18
C LYS A 174 -1.69 -1.93 8.65
N ASN A 175 -1.56 -1.91 7.33
CA ASN A 175 -0.67 -1.04 6.57
C ASN A 175 -1.27 0.38 6.46
N HIS A 176 -1.09 1.19 7.50
CA HIS A 176 -1.67 2.53 7.56
C HIS A 176 -0.97 3.56 6.67
N LEU A 177 0.24 3.26 6.19
CA LEU A 177 0.96 4.10 5.22
C LEU A 177 0.57 3.77 3.77
N LYS A 178 -0.18 2.69 3.52
CA LYS A 178 -0.52 2.17 2.18
C LYS A 178 0.72 2.12 1.27
N LEU A 179 1.77 1.46 1.75
CA LEU A 179 2.98 1.18 0.95
C LEU A 179 2.89 -0.21 0.31
N PRO A 180 3.50 -0.46 -0.85
CA PRO A 180 3.43 -1.76 -1.55
C PRO A 180 4.11 -2.93 -0.82
N THR A 181 4.75 -2.67 0.33
CA THR A 181 5.75 -3.53 0.99
C THR A 181 5.64 -3.48 2.52
N VAL A 182 4.43 -3.41 3.06
CA VAL A 182 4.19 -3.33 4.51
C VAL A 182 3.06 -4.28 4.91
N GLY A 183 3.45 -5.44 5.47
CA GLY A 183 2.53 -6.44 6.01
C GLY A 183 1.85 -7.31 4.96
N ARG A 184 1.23 -8.40 5.42
CA ARG A 184 0.10 -8.99 4.69
C ARG A 184 -0.94 -7.90 4.41
N LEU A 185 -1.06 -7.51 3.15
CA LEU A 185 -2.24 -6.87 2.61
C LEU A 185 -3.41 -7.83 2.91
N ARG A 186 -4.30 -7.39 3.79
CA ARG A 186 -5.38 -8.24 4.33
C ARG A 186 -6.49 -8.48 3.30
N ASP A 187 -6.48 -7.65 2.28
CA ASP A 187 -7.40 -7.54 1.16
C ASP A 187 -6.60 -7.80 -0.13
N ASN A 188 -7.28 -8.08 -1.26
CA ASN A 188 -6.64 -8.16 -2.58
C ASN A 188 -6.29 -6.75 -3.15
N ASP A 189 -5.93 -5.82 -2.26
CA ASP A 189 -5.50 -4.46 -2.57
C ASP A 189 -4.05 -4.48 -3.04
N SER A 190 -3.83 -4.46 -4.37
CA SER A 190 -2.51 -4.08 -4.90
C SER A 190 -2.32 -2.58 -4.70
N VAL A 191 -1.08 -2.18 -4.38
CA VAL A 191 -0.67 -0.77 -4.38
C VAL A 191 0.55 -0.66 -5.28
N ALA A 192 0.53 0.31 -6.19
CA ALA A 192 1.68 0.62 -7.04
C ALA A 192 2.85 1.17 -6.21
N ASP A 193 4.07 1.05 -6.75
CA ASP A 193 5.16 1.90 -6.29
C ASP A 193 4.77 3.37 -6.52
N GLN A 194 4.94 4.24 -5.51
CA GLN A 194 4.41 5.62 -5.51
C GLN A 194 2.88 5.75 -5.75
N GLY A 195 2.11 4.67 -5.59
CA GLY A 195 0.63 4.64 -5.68
C GLY A 195 -0.11 5.21 -4.46
N SER A 196 0.63 5.69 -3.46
CA SER A 196 0.09 6.42 -2.31
C SER A 196 0.88 7.70 -2.08
N LEU A 197 0.22 8.72 -1.52
CA LEU A 197 0.86 10.00 -1.21
C LEU A 197 2.03 9.81 -0.24
N ASN A 198 1.91 8.86 0.69
CA ASN A 198 2.98 8.50 1.62
C ASN A 198 4.20 7.87 0.90
N SER A 199 3.97 7.00 -0.08
CA SER A 199 5.04 6.40 -0.88
C SER A 199 5.75 7.45 -1.74
N TYR A 200 5.02 8.42 -2.31
CA TYR A 200 5.60 9.56 -3.01
C TYR A 200 6.52 10.38 -2.09
N VAL A 201 6.05 10.79 -0.92
CA VAL A 201 6.86 11.54 0.07
C VAL A 201 8.10 10.76 0.51
N LEU A 202 7.95 9.50 0.89
CA LEU A 202 9.06 8.67 1.35
C LEU A 202 10.11 8.43 0.24
N SER A 203 9.69 8.37 -1.02
CA SER A 203 10.61 8.19 -2.14
C SER A 203 11.59 9.36 -2.30
N HIS A 204 11.13 10.61 -2.09
CA HIS A 204 11.97 11.82 -2.09
C HIS A 204 12.93 11.88 -0.90
N PHE A 205 12.65 11.14 0.18
CA PHE A 205 13.59 10.95 1.30
C PHE A 205 14.51 9.73 1.13
N GLY A 206 14.53 9.13 -0.07
CA GLY A 206 15.35 7.95 -0.37
C GLY A 206 15.00 6.74 0.49
N VAL A 207 13.76 6.64 0.96
CA VAL A 207 13.25 5.53 1.78
C VAL A 207 12.50 4.53 0.93
N MET A 208 12.73 3.24 1.18
CA MET A 208 11.99 2.12 0.59
C MET A 208 11.83 1.01 1.63
N SER A 209 10.84 0.14 1.46
CA SER A 209 10.72 -1.10 2.25
C SER A 209 11.09 -2.32 1.43
N TYR A 210 11.90 -3.18 2.05
CA TYR A 210 12.65 -4.28 1.41
C TYR A 210 12.01 -5.65 1.65
N THR A 211 11.04 -5.72 2.58
CA THR A 211 10.29 -6.95 2.88
C THR A 211 8.82 -6.75 2.59
N TYR A 212 8.14 -7.77 2.08
CA TYR A 212 6.68 -7.73 1.93
C TYR A 212 5.98 -7.63 3.30
N ASP A 213 6.35 -8.50 4.25
CA ASP A 213 5.61 -8.69 5.51
C ASP A 213 6.08 -7.81 6.67
N ARG A 214 7.40 -7.59 6.83
CA ARG A 214 7.95 -7.09 8.11
C ARG A 214 8.24 -5.59 8.18
N ALA A 215 7.90 -4.83 7.15
CA ALA A 215 8.03 -3.37 7.11
C ALA A 215 9.45 -2.90 7.51
N TYR A 216 10.45 -3.56 6.94
CA TYR A 216 11.86 -3.17 7.07
C TYR A 216 12.15 -2.06 6.07
N PHE A 217 12.46 -0.87 6.59
CA PHE A 217 12.81 0.31 5.83
C PHE A 217 14.31 0.55 5.84
N ILE A 218 14.83 1.00 4.72
CA ILE A 218 16.17 1.59 4.63
C ILE A 218 16.06 2.91 3.89
N GLY A 219 16.77 3.94 4.37
CA GLY A 219 16.85 5.25 3.72
C GLY A 219 17.24 6.37 4.69
N HIS A 220 16.81 7.61 4.42
CA HIS A 220 17.15 8.73 5.29
C HIS A 220 16.29 8.76 6.57
N VAL A 221 16.91 9.11 7.70
CA VAL A 221 16.24 9.30 8.99
C VAL A 221 15.08 10.33 8.99
N LEU A 222 14.96 11.18 7.96
CA LEU A 222 13.82 12.10 7.84
C LEU A 222 12.53 11.32 7.52
N GLY A 223 12.61 10.21 6.77
CA GLY A 223 11.47 9.32 6.57
C GLY A 223 11.12 8.50 7.81
N TYR A 224 12.09 8.15 8.65
CA TYR A 224 11.82 7.63 10.01
C TYR A 224 10.98 8.63 10.81
N LEU A 225 11.37 9.92 10.83
CA LEU A 225 10.61 10.98 11.51
C LEU A 225 9.20 11.15 10.93
N PHE A 226 9.08 11.15 9.60
CA PHE A 226 7.79 11.24 8.91
C PHE A 226 6.84 10.11 9.36
N CYS A 227 7.28 8.85 9.33
CA CYS A 227 6.48 7.71 9.75
C CYS A 227 6.05 7.81 11.22
N CYS A 228 6.96 8.21 12.12
CA CYS A 228 6.67 8.40 13.54
C CYS A 228 5.62 9.50 13.78
N TYR A 229 5.76 10.66 13.12
CA TYR A 229 4.80 11.76 13.23
C TYR A 229 3.44 11.43 12.60
N TYR A 230 3.42 10.74 11.46
CA TYR A 230 2.20 10.30 10.78
C TYR A 230 1.37 9.37 11.68
N LEU A 231 1.98 8.30 12.20
CA LEU A 231 1.28 7.33 13.05
C LEU A 231 0.88 7.94 14.40
N ALA A 232 1.71 8.82 14.97
CA ALA A 232 1.38 9.56 16.18
C ALA A 232 0.18 10.51 15.97
N HIS A 233 0.09 11.21 14.84
CA HIS A 233 -1.03 12.11 14.56
C HIS A 233 -2.36 11.35 14.40
N LEU A 234 -2.31 10.15 13.83
CA LEU A 234 -3.46 9.27 13.68
C LEU A 234 -3.85 8.52 14.97
N SER A 235 -3.09 8.68 16.05
CA SER A 235 -3.21 7.96 17.33
C SER A 235 -3.12 6.43 17.16
N ILE A 236 -2.30 5.96 16.22
CA ILE A 236 -2.03 4.53 16.01
C ILE A 236 -0.86 4.12 16.89
N ALA A 237 -0.99 3.00 17.61
CA ALA A 237 0.13 2.43 18.34
C ALA A 237 1.18 1.86 17.38
N TYR A 238 2.43 2.24 17.55
CA TYR A 238 3.55 1.78 16.73
C TYR A 238 4.81 1.53 17.57
N GLY A 239 5.65 0.62 17.11
CA GLY A 239 7.01 0.39 17.59
C GLY A 239 8.01 0.64 16.47
N VAL A 240 9.19 1.15 16.80
CA VAL A 240 10.28 1.27 15.83
C VAL A 240 11.56 0.72 16.43
N THR A 241 12.20 -0.18 15.70
CA THR A 241 13.44 -0.86 16.11
C THR A 241 14.50 -0.68 15.03
N PRO A 242 15.79 -0.55 15.40
CA PRO A 242 16.84 -0.49 14.39
C PRO A 242 17.02 -1.85 13.70
N LEU A 243 17.41 -1.82 12.42
CA LEU A 243 17.63 -3.02 11.63
C LEU A 243 19.07 -3.56 11.84
N PRO A 244 19.28 -4.85 12.15
CA PRO A 244 20.62 -5.48 12.20
C PRO A 244 21.32 -5.41 10.83
N SER A 245 22.66 -5.38 10.80
CA SER A 245 23.46 -5.14 9.58
C SER A 245 23.21 -6.11 8.42
N ASP A 246 22.87 -7.37 8.72
CA ASP A 246 22.90 -8.45 7.73
C ASP A 246 21.48 -8.83 7.26
N THR A 247 20.50 -7.93 7.45
CA THR A 247 19.07 -8.23 7.22
C THR A 247 18.64 -8.11 5.76
N VAL A 248 19.37 -7.34 4.95
CA VAL A 248 19.12 -7.12 3.51
C VAL A 248 20.45 -7.34 2.80
N ALA A 249 20.45 -8.28 1.84
CA ALA A 249 21.61 -8.54 0.99
C ALA A 249 21.78 -7.42 -0.05
N ASP A 250 23.00 -7.26 -0.55
CA ASP A 250 23.35 -6.42 -1.71
C ASP A 250 22.98 -4.93 -1.61
N TYR A 251 22.81 -4.40 -0.39
CA TYR A 251 22.65 -2.97 -0.14
C TYR A 251 23.36 -2.50 1.13
N ASP A 252 24.19 -1.46 1.02
CA ASP A 252 24.93 -0.88 2.15
C ASP A 252 24.06 0.08 2.97
N TYR A 253 23.92 -0.19 4.27
CA TYR A 253 23.25 0.71 5.22
C TYR A 253 23.86 0.68 6.62
N ALA A 254 23.71 1.79 7.33
CA ALA A 254 24.11 1.91 8.72
C ALA A 254 23.08 1.25 9.63
N SER A 255 23.45 0.09 10.19
CA SER A 255 22.80 -0.46 11.39
C SER A 255 23.20 0.39 12.61
N LEU A 256 22.26 1.19 13.12
CA LEU A 256 22.48 2.08 14.26
C LEU A 256 21.75 1.55 15.50
N ASP A 257 22.43 1.45 16.64
CA ASP A 257 21.73 1.23 17.90
C ASP A 257 20.79 2.41 18.24
N THR A 258 19.81 2.16 19.12
CA THR A 258 18.79 3.14 19.49
C THR A 258 19.38 4.46 20.03
N ALA A 259 20.53 4.42 20.71
CA ALA A 259 21.16 5.62 21.24
C ALA A 259 21.84 6.47 20.14
N LYS A 260 22.48 5.83 19.15
CA LYS A 260 22.98 6.50 17.94
C LYS A 260 21.85 7.08 17.12
N LEU A 261 20.74 6.37 16.96
CA LEU A 261 19.55 6.86 16.26
C LEU A 261 18.99 8.11 16.95
N VAL A 262 18.84 8.11 18.27
CA VAL A 262 18.40 9.29 19.04
C VAL A 262 19.38 10.47 18.88
N ARG A 263 20.70 10.23 18.89
CA ARG A 263 21.70 11.29 18.64
C ARG A 263 21.60 11.88 17.24
N LEU A 264 21.43 11.03 16.23
CA LEU A 264 21.23 11.45 14.84
C LEU A 264 19.95 12.29 14.70
N LEU A 265 18.86 11.87 15.35
CA LEU A 265 17.63 12.65 15.45
C LEU A 265 17.83 13.98 16.17
N HIS A 266 18.66 14.04 17.21
CA HIS A 266 18.99 15.30 17.89
C HIS A 266 19.76 16.26 16.99
N SER A 267 20.69 15.78 16.15
CA SER A 267 21.48 16.63 15.24
C SER A 267 20.71 17.26 14.08
N ILE A 268 19.52 16.77 13.73
CA ILE A 268 18.68 17.38 12.69
C ILE A 268 18.14 18.73 13.19
N ASP A 269 18.18 19.76 12.35
CA ASP A 269 17.69 21.08 12.71
C ASP A 269 16.17 21.11 13.04
N VAL A 270 15.80 22.04 13.92
CA VAL A 270 14.43 22.25 14.39
C VAL A 270 13.52 22.74 13.25
N HIS A 271 14.02 23.50 12.27
CA HIS A 271 13.24 23.88 11.09
C HIS A 271 12.85 22.64 10.27
N CYS A 272 13.84 21.80 9.93
CA CYS A 272 13.62 20.57 9.18
C CYS A 272 12.62 19.63 9.90
N LYS A 273 12.77 19.43 11.22
CA LYS A 273 11.80 18.70 12.05
C LYS A 273 10.37 19.26 11.96
N ARG A 274 10.21 20.59 12.01
CA ARG A 274 8.89 21.25 11.89
C ARG A 274 8.28 21.03 10.50
N ARG A 275 9.07 21.07 9.43
CA ARG A 275 8.60 20.80 8.07
C ARG A 275 8.17 19.35 7.88
N ILE A 276 8.94 18.39 8.36
CA ILE A 276 8.58 16.97 8.34
C ILE A 276 7.29 16.72 9.13
N TYR A 277 7.12 17.37 10.29
CA TYR A 277 5.88 17.30 11.05
C TYR A 277 4.67 17.88 10.30
N GLN A 278 4.82 19.06 9.68
CA GLN A 278 3.78 19.68 8.84
C GLN A 278 3.36 18.75 7.69
N LEU A 279 4.34 18.17 6.99
CA LEU A 279 4.12 17.23 5.90
C LEU A 279 3.44 15.93 6.38
N ALA A 280 3.90 15.36 7.48
CA ALA A 280 3.29 14.15 8.08
C ALA A 280 1.84 14.38 8.53
N VAL A 281 1.52 15.55 9.10
CA VAL A 281 0.14 15.93 9.46
C VAL A 281 -0.73 16.12 8.22
N LEU A 282 -0.21 16.71 7.15
CA LEU A 282 -0.93 16.87 5.88
C LEU A 282 -1.28 15.49 5.30
N CYS A 283 -0.30 14.60 5.13
CA CYS A 283 -0.49 13.24 4.63
C CYS A 283 -1.43 12.42 5.53
N ALA A 284 -1.30 12.52 6.86
CA ALA A 284 -2.16 11.82 7.81
C ALA A 284 -3.64 12.25 7.68
N ARG A 285 -3.92 13.55 7.47
CA ARG A 285 -5.29 14.05 7.25
C ARG A 285 -5.91 13.57 5.94
N LEU A 286 -5.10 13.40 4.90
CA LEU A 286 -5.53 12.84 3.61
C LEU A 286 -5.58 11.30 3.60
N SER A 287 -5.08 10.64 4.63
CA SER A 287 -4.88 9.18 4.63
C SER A 287 -6.18 8.37 4.49
N CYS A 288 -6.05 7.21 3.85
CA CYS A 288 -7.08 6.16 3.84
C CYS A 288 -7.66 5.86 5.24
N TYR A 289 -6.81 5.87 6.29
CA TYR A 289 -7.27 5.59 7.65
C TYR A 289 -8.12 6.70 8.27
N GLN A 290 -7.87 7.97 7.91
CA GLN A 290 -8.73 9.07 8.32
C GLN A 290 -10.04 9.08 7.52
N LEU A 291 -10.00 8.71 6.24
CA LEU A 291 -11.18 8.53 5.39
C LEU A 291 -12.05 7.34 5.84
N ASP A 292 -11.44 6.21 6.22
CA ASP A 292 -12.12 5.06 6.85
C ASP A 292 -12.96 5.52 8.05
N LYS A 293 -12.39 6.36 8.94
CA LYS A 293 -13.10 6.91 10.11
C LYS A 293 -14.25 7.85 9.76
N TYR A 294 -14.23 8.50 8.60
CA TYR A 294 -15.37 9.27 8.11
C TYR A 294 -16.47 8.34 7.57
N ILE A 295 -16.10 7.34 6.77
CA ILE A 295 -17.05 6.34 6.24
C ILE A 295 -17.72 5.56 7.39
N GLU A 296 -16.97 5.19 8.43
CA GLU A 296 -17.51 4.55 9.65
C GLU A 296 -18.53 5.45 10.37
N LYS A 297 -18.29 6.76 10.44
CA LYS A 297 -19.25 7.72 11.01
C LYS A 297 -20.50 7.89 10.15
N MET A 298 -20.38 7.90 8.83
CA MET A 298 -21.54 7.87 7.92
C MET A 298 -22.39 6.61 8.17
N LEU A 299 -21.75 5.43 8.24
CA LEU A 299 -22.44 4.17 8.52
C LEU A 299 -23.16 4.20 9.88
N ILE A 300 -22.51 4.71 10.93
CA ILE A 300 -23.13 4.87 12.25
C ILE A 300 -24.30 5.87 12.21
N ALA A 301 -24.21 6.94 11.43
CA ALA A 301 -25.30 7.90 11.27
C ALA A 301 -26.50 7.26 10.56
N GLU A 302 -26.29 6.54 9.46
CA GLU A 302 -27.35 5.85 8.70
C GLU A 302 -28.05 4.78 9.55
N VAL A 303 -27.30 3.99 10.32
CA VAL A 303 -27.86 2.98 11.25
C VAL A 303 -28.65 3.62 12.40
N ASN A 304 -28.38 4.88 12.72
CA ASN A 304 -29.08 5.64 13.78
C ASN A 304 -30.16 6.60 13.25
N GLU A 305 -30.33 6.75 11.94
CA GLU A 305 -31.43 7.52 11.33
C GLU A 305 -32.80 6.92 11.70
N PHE A 306 -32.86 5.60 11.83
CA PHE A 306 -34.07 4.86 12.18
C PHE A 306 -34.51 5.15 13.62
N ASP A 307 -35.61 5.91 13.78
CA ASP A 307 -36.25 6.08 15.09
C ASP A 307 -36.88 4.76 15.55
N LYS A 308 -36.11 4.04 16.37
CA LYS A 308 -36.49 2.77 16.99
C LYS A 308 -37.77 2.89 17.82
N LYS A 309 -38.10 4.07 18.38
CA LYS A 309 -39.33 4.25 19.15
C LYS A 309 -40.55 4.33 18.25
N GLN A 310 -40.53 5.20 17.25
CA GLN A 310 -41.62 5.31 16.27
C GLN A 310 -41.95 3.94 15.62
N GLN A 311 -40.93 3.13 15.39
CA GLN A 311 -41.07 1.82 14.75
C GLN A 311 -41.55 0.72 15.72
N ILE A 312 -41.22 0.82 17.02
CA ILE A 312 -41.87 0.03 18.06
C ILE A 312 -43.35 0.45 18.19
N ASP A 313 -43.65 1.75 18.22
CA ASP A 313 -45.02 2.26 18.31
C ASP A 313 -45.88 1.82 17.10
N HIS A 314 -45.30 1.83 15.89
CA HIS A 314 -45.94 1.28 14.68
C HIS A 314 -46.18 -0.24 14.77
N LEU A 315 -45.25 -0.99 15.36
CA LEU A 315 -45.36 -2.44 15.53
C LEU A 315 -46.38 -2.80 16.62
N ASP A 316 -46.43 -2.05 17.72
CA ASP A 316 -47.45 -2.21 18.77
C ASP A 316 -48.85 -1.82 18.26
N LEU A 317 -48.96 -0.81 17.39
CA LEU A 317 -50.20 -0.49 16.67
C LEU A 317 -50.63 -1.64 15.76
N LEU A 318 -49.68 -2.24 15.03
CA LEU A 318 -49.93 -3.38 14.15
C LEU A 318 -50.38 -4.62 14.94
N LEU A 319 -49.71 -4.94 16.05
CA LEU A 319 -50.05 -6.06 16.92
C LEU A 319 -51.40 -5.87 17.64
N SER A 320 -51.75 -4.63 18.02
CA SER A 320 -53.00 -4.33 18.73
C SER A 320 -54.21 -4.14 17.81
N ARG A 321 -54.03 -3.74 16.55
CA ARG A 321 -55.12 -3.47 15.59
C ARG A 321 -55.18 -4.42 14.40
N GLY A 322 -54.17 -5.25 14.18
CA GLY A 322 -54.10 -6.20 13.07
C GLY A 322 -53.93 -5.56 11.68
N ILE A 323 -53.59 -4.26 11.62
CA ILE A 323 -53.47 -3.48 10.39
C ILE A 323 -52.07 -2.88 10.35
N MET A 324 -51.36 -3.06 9.23
CA MET A 324 -50.05 -2.46 9.02
C MET A 324 -50.22 -0.95 8.73
N PRO A 325 -49.61 -0.05 9.53
CA PRO A 325 -49.66 1.38 9.25
C PRO A 325 -48.93 1.72 7.96
N GLU A 326 -49.38 2.76 7.26
CA GLU A 326 -48.73 3.24 6.04
C GLU A 326 -47.31 3.76 6.36
N MET A 327 -46.33 3.17 5.70
CA MET A 327 -44.92 3.59 5.78
C MET A 327 -44.67 4.61 4.67
N PRO A 328 -44.17 5.82 4.97
CA PRO A 328 -43.84 6.80 3.94
C PRO A 328 -42.70 6.31 3.05
N ASP A 329 -42.92 6.42 1.74
CA ASP A 329 -42.03 6.30 0.58
C ASP A 329 -40.94 5.20 0.59
N ARG A 330 -41.11 4.25 -0.35
CA ARG A 330 -40.01 3.39 -0.81
C ARG A 330 -39.06 4.21 -1.69
N VAL A 331 -37.84 4.48 -1.20
CA VAL A 331 -36.74 4.91 -2.06
C VAL A 331 -36.42 3.78 -3.05
N ILE A 332 -36.57 4.04 -4.34
CA ILE A 332 -36.25 3.09 -5.41
C ILE A 332 -34.74 3.13 -5.64
N LEU A 333 -34.03 2.12 -5.13
CA LEU A 333 -32.57 1.96 -5.27
C LEU A 333 -32.18 1.48 -6.68
N GLN A 334 -32.51 2.24 -7.73
CA GLN A 334 -32.11 1.91 -9.11
C GLN A 334 -30.72 2.44 -9.50
N ASP A 335 -30.24 3.52 -8.89
CA ASP A 335 -28.98 4.20 -9.26
C ASP A 335 -27.87 4.06 -8.20
N PHE A 336 -27.65 2.85 -7.67
CA PHE A 336 -26.50 2.57 -6.81
C PHE A 336 -25.33 2.00 -7.63
N PRO A 337 -24.19 2.73 -7.78
CA PRO A 337 -23.02 2.20 -8.47
C PRO A 337 -22.40 1.08 -7.63
N GLY A 338 -22.72 -0.17 -7.98
CA GLY A 338 -22.37 -1.35 -7.18
C GLY A 338 -23.51 -2.37 -7.01
N SER A 339 -24.68 -2.18 -7.65
CA SER A 339 -25.73 -3.19 -7.66
C SER A 339 -25.21 -4.53 -8.22
N PHE A 340 -25.16 -5.56 -7.38
CA PHE A 340 -24.90 -6.95 -7.79
C PHE A 340 -26.09 -7.54 -8.55
N GLY A 341 -26.39 -6.97 -9.72
CA GLY A 341 -27.28 -7.56 -10.73
C GLY A 341 -26.49 -8.52 -11.60
N LYS A 342 -26.86 -9.81 -11.58
CA LYS A 342 -26.45 -10.73 -12.64
C LYS A 342 -26.96 -10.17 -13.97
N LYS A 343 -26.10 -10.16 -14.98
CA LYS A 343 -26.56 -10.08 -16.37
C LYS A 343 -27.02 -11.48 -16.78
N ASP A 344 -28.24 -11.56 -17.29
CA ASP A 344 -28.63 -12.61 -18.24
C ASP A 344 -27.99 -12.33 -19.62
#